data_AF-A0A2A5WTI8-F1
#
_entry.id   AF-A0A2A5WTI8-F1
#
_cell.length_a   1.000
_cell.length_b   1.000
_cell.length_c   1.000
_cell.angle_alpha   90.00
_cell.angle_beta   90.00
_cell.angle_gamma   90.00
#
_symmetry.space_group_name_H-M   'P 1'
#
loop_
_entity.id
_entity.type
_entity.pdbx_description
1 polymer ?
#
loop_
_entity_poly.entity_id
_entity_poly.type
_entity_poly.pdbx_seq_one_letter_code
_entity_poly.pdbx_strand_id
1 'polypeptide(L)'
;IADACFSGGLFRTRGAFQAEEKLKSTLFQMTSRKAITSGTLTEVPDDSVFMKYLVQNLEKNQSKYMTSQDLFAKFKIAVLNNSPLNQVPQHGVVQGSGDEGGDFIFVRKNI
;
A
#
# COMPACT_ATOMS: atom_id res chain seq x y z
N ILE A 1 -4.91 4.29 3.80
CA ILE A 1 -5.15 4.08 2.35
C ILE A 1 -5.88 5.31 1.85
N ALA A 2 -5.47 5.89 0.73
CA ALA A 2 -6.13 7.07 0.15
C ALA A 2 -6.38 6.84 -1.34
N ASP A 3 -7.64 6.94 -1.74
CA ASP A 3 -8.04 6.89 -3.14
C ASP A 3 -8.64 8.23 -3.53
N ALA A 4 -7.79 9.12 -4.05
CA ALA A 4 -8.15 10.49 -4.36
C ALA A 4 -7.13 11.09 -5.34
N CYS A 5 -7.56 12.09 -6.09
CA CYS A 5 -6.66 12.92 -6.89
C CYS A 5 -5.56 13.51 -6.00
N PHE A 6 -4.33 13.53 -6.51
CA PHE A 6 -3.16 14.10 -5.82
C PHE A 6 -2.77 13.45 -4.48
N SER A 7 -3.27 12.24 -4.21
CA SER A 7 -3.03 11.51 -2.95
C SER A 7 -1.55 11.18 -2.67
N GLY A 8 -0.69 11.15 -3.69
CA GLY A 8 0.75 10.96 -3.53
C GLY A 8 1.48 12.13 -2.86
N GLY A 9 0.83 13.28 -2.70
CA GLY A 9 1.34 14.41 -1.93
C GLY A 9 1.65 14.09 -0.45
N LEU A 10 1.12 12.96 0.06
CA LEU A 10 1.43 12.43 1.39
C LEU A 10 2.91 12.02 1.57
N PHE A 11 3.62 11.80 0.46
CA PHE A 11 5.01 11.35 0.44
C PHE A 11 5.92 12.44 -0.12
N ARG A 12 6.68 13.17 0.69
CA ARG A 12 7.84 13.93 0.16
C ARG A 12 9.16 13.22 0.48
N THR A 13 9.59 12.48 -0.55
CA THR A 13 10.92 11.93 -0.89
C THR A 13 11.55 10.76 -0.12
N ARG A 14 11.82 9.72 -0.95
CA ARG A 14 12.85 8.67 -1.00
C ARG A 14 12.92 7.59 0.09
N GLY A 15 12.69 6.36 -0.38
CA GLY A 15 13.25 5.13 0.20
C GLY A 15 12.30 3.95 0.07
N ALA A 16 12.37 3.23 -1.06
CA ALA A 16 11.76 1.91 -1.15
C ALA A 16 12.56 0.96 -0.25
N PHE A 17 12.09 0.74 0.98
CA PHE A 17 12.66 -0.29 1.84
C PHE A 17 12.20 -1.65 1.33
N GLN A 18 13.15 -2.45 0.81
CA GLN A 18 12.97 -3.88 0.65
C GLN A 18 13.24 -4.52 2.02
N ALA A 19 12.19 -4.93 2.72
CA ALA A 19 12.33 -5.69 3.95
C ALA A 19 12.51 -7.19 3.62
N GLU A 20 13.65 -7.74 4.04
CA GLU A 20 13.94 -9.17 4.05
C GLU A 20 13.00 -9.94 5.00
N GLU A 21 12.70 -11.20 4.64
CA GLU A 21 11.73 -12.12 5.26
C GLU A 21 11.89 -12.35 6.79
N LYS A 22 12.98 -11.89 7.42
CA LYS A 22 13.30 -12.13 8.83
C LYS A 22 12.70 -11.14 9.84
N LEU A 23 12.00 -10.09 9.39
CA LEU A 23 11.58 -8.95 10.22
C LEU A 23 10.14 -8.97 10.73
N LYS A 24 9.38 -10.06 10.52
CA LYS A 24 7.94 -10.07 10.82
C LYS A 24 7.63 -9.81 12.31
N SER A 25 8.42 -10.34 13.26
CA SER A 25 8.18 -10.14 14.70
C SER A 25 8.53 -8.72 15.20
N THR A 26 9.57 -8.10 14.65
CA THR A 26 10.02 -6.76 15.06
C THR A 26 9.08 -5.68 14.52
N LEU A 27 8.57 -5.86 13.29
CA LEU A 27 7.61 -4.93 12.68
C LEU A 27 6.32 -4.78 13.49
N PHE A 28 5.89 -5.81 14.24
CA PHE A 28 4.73 -5.74 15.14
C PHE A 28 4.91 -4.78 16.32
N GLN A 29 6.14 -4.48 16.71
CA GLN A 29 6.43 -3.74 17.95
C GLN A 29 6.72 -2.26 17.73
N MET A 30 7.01 -1.86 16.49
CA MET A 30 7.41 -0.49 16.16
C MET A 30 6.21 0.35 15.72
N THR A 31 6.20 1.64 16.07
CA THR A 31 5.15 2.55 15.61
C THR A 31 5.15 2.63 14.08
N SER A 32 4.00 2.40 13.45
CA SER A 32 3.83 2.43 12.00
C SER A 32 2.86 3.53 11.56
N ARG A 33 3.23 4.23 10.49
CA ARG A 33 2.49 5.29 9.79
C ARG A 33 2.73 5.19 8.29
N LYS A 34 2.34 4.05 7.70
CA LYS A 34 2.39 3.84 6.25
C LYS A 34 1.11 4.30 5.56
N ALA A 35 1.22 4.69 4.31
CA ALA A 35 0.10 4.93 3.43
C ALA A 35 0.25 4.16 2.11
N ILE A 36 -0.89 3.85 1.50
CA ILE A 36 -1.02 3.33 0.15
C ILE A 36 -1.96 4.30 -0.59
N THR A 37 -1.55 4.83 -1.73
CA THR A 37 -2.28 5.84 -2.49
C THR A 37 -2.55 5.37 -3.91
N SER A 38 -3.66 5.81 -4.50
CA SER A 38 -4.06 5.43 -5.87
C SER A 38 -3.31 6.17 -6.96
N GLY A 39 -2.77 7.34 -6.67
CA GLY A 39 -2.02 8.14 -7.62
C GLY A 39 -0.90 8.94 -6.96
N THR A 40 -0.21 9.70 -7.82
CA THR A 40 0.85 10.65 -7.42
C THR A 40 0.23 12.04 -7.23
N LEU A 41 0.61 13.00 -8.08
CA LEU A 41 0.00 14.33 -8.20
C LEU A 41 -0.88 14.38 -9.45
N THR A 42 -1.72 13.36 -9.65
CA THR A 42 -2.54 13.18 -10.84
C THR A 42 -3.99 12.90 -10.47
N GLU A 43 -4.89 13.11 -11.43
CA GLU A 43 -6.27 12.68 -11.34
C GLU A 43 -6.40 11.15 -11.34
N VAL A 44 -7.55 10.67 -10.87
CA VAL A 44 -7.90 9.25 -10.80
C VAL A 44 -9.26 9.02 -11.48
N PRO A 45 -9.51 7.86 -12.12
CA PRO A 45 -10.78 7.60 -12.79
C PRO A 45 -11.94 7.51 -11.79
N ASP A 46 -13.16 7.85 -12.24
CA ASP A 46 -14.39 7.69 -11.44
C ASP A 46 -14.59 6.24 -10.98
N ASP A 47 -14.38 5.29 -11.89
CA ASP A 47 -14.31 3.87 -11.56
C ASP A 47 -12.89 3.50 -11.11
N SER A 48 -12.71 3.42 -9.79
CA SER A 48 -11.39 3.18 -9.20
C SER A 48 -10.82 1.80 -9.52
N VAL A 49 -9.92 1.78 -10.51
CA VAL A 49 -9.08 0.63 -10.84
C VAL A 49 -8.19 0.24 -9.66
N PHE A 50 -7.71 1.22 -8.90
CA PHE A 50 -6.95 1.01 -7.67
C PHE A 50 -7.75 0.20 -6.64
N MET A 51 -8.96 0.64 -6.31
CA MET A 51 -9.80 -0.01 -5.31
C MET A 51 -10.19 -1.42 -5.75
N LYS A 52 -10.54 -1.60 -7.03
CA LYS A 52 -10.85 -2.90 -7.62
C LYS A 52 -9.75 -3.93 -7.34
N TYR A 53 -8.50 -3.60 -7.66
CA TYR A 53 -7.40 -4.55 -7.47
C TYR A 53 -6.95 -4.69 -6.02
N LEU A 54 -7.09 -3.65 -5.20
CA LEU A 54 -6.86 -3.73 -3.76
C LEU A 54 -7.80 -4.75 -3.11
N VAL A 55 -9.11 -4.61 -3.33
CA VAL A 55 -10.14 -5.50 -2.76
C VAL A 55 -9.94 -6.92 -3.26
N GLN A 56 -9.76 -7.11 -4.56
CA GLN A 56 -9.53 -8.43 -5.15
C GLN A 56 -8.34 -9.17 -4.49
N ASN A 57 -7.24 -8.47 -4.18
CA ASN A 57 -6.07 -9.09 -3.56
C ASN A 57 -6.26 -9.39 -2.07
N LEU A 58 -7.07 -8.59 -1.37
CA LEU A 58 -7.47 -8.89 0.00
C LEU A 58 -8.38 -10.13 0.07
N GLU A 59 -9.38 -10.22 -0.81
CA GLU A 59 -10.32 -11.34 -0.86
C GLU A 59 -9.65 -12.67 -1.23
N LYS A 60 -8.74 -12.64 -2.21
CA LYS A 60 -8.02 -13.83 -2.67
C LYS A 60 -6.86 -14.23 -1.76
N ASN A 61 -6.54 -13.43 -0.74
CA ASN A 61 -5.40 -13.70 0.14
C ASN A 61 -5.59 -14.99 0.94
N GLN A 62 -4.64 -15.91 0.80
CA GLN A 62 -4.61 -17.14 1.60
C GLN A 62 -3.64 -17.08 2.79
N SER A 63 -2.73 -16.08 2.83
CA SER A 63 -1.71 -15.95 3.87
C SER A 63 -2.34 -15.54 5.21
N LYS A 64 -1.95 -16.21 6.30
CA LYS A 64 -2.38 -15.86 7.67
C LYS A 64 -1.99 -14.45 8.06
N TYR A 65 -0.78 -14.04 7.66
CA TYR A 65 -0.23 -12.70 7.87
C TYR A 65 0.22 -12.14 6.53
N MET A 66 -0.04 -10.86 6.29
CA MET A 66 0.37 -10.14 5.09
C MET A 66 0.74 -8.72 5.47
N THR A 67 1.92 -8.25 5.05
CA THR A 67 2.31 -6.86 5.28
C THR A 67 1.62 -5.93 4.28
N SER A 68 1.55 -4.63 4.59
CA SER A 68 1.00 -3.65 3.66
C SER A 68 1.86 -3.50 2.39
N GLN A 69 3.17 -3.71 2.52
CA GLN A 69 4.11 -3.78 1.40
C GLN A 69 3.82 -5.00 0.50
N ASP A 70 3.59 -6.18 1.06
CA ASP A 70 3.24 -7.39 0.30
C ASP A 70 1.94 -7.20 -0.46
N LEU A 71 0.91 -6.67 0.23
CA LEU A 71 -0.38 -6.37 -0.39
C LEU A 71 -0.19 -5.42 -1.58
N PHE A 72 0.52 -4.32 -1.38
CA PHE A 72 0.80 -3.34 -2.43
C PHE A 72 1.54 -3.95 -3.62
N ALA A 73 2.59 -4.74 -3.36
CA ALA A 73 3.37 -5.39 -4.40
C ALA A 73 2.54 -6.30 -5.31
N LYS A 74 1.53 -6.97 -4.74
CA LYS A 74 0.65 -7.90 -5.49
C LYS A 74 -0.26 -7.20 -6.50
N PHE A 75 -0.72 -5.98 -6.19
CA PHE A 75 -1.74 -5.32 -7.02
C PHE A 75 -1.20 -4.14 -7.87
N LYS A 76 -0.03 -3.57 -7.52
CA LYS A 76 0.51 -2.38 -8.20
C LYS A 76 0.65 -2.54 -9.72
N ILE A 77 1.11 -3.70 -10.19
CA ILE A 77 1.31 -3.95 -11.62
C ILE A 77 -0.02 -4.02 -12.35
N ALA A 78 -1.05 -4.59 -11.71
CA ALA A 78 -2.38 -4.65 -12.29
C ALA A 78 -2.98 -3.24 -12.45
N VAL A 79 -2.80 -2.36 -11.47
CA VAL A 79 -3.25 -0.95 -11.56
C VAL A 79 -2.50 -0.21 -12.67
N LEU A 80 -1.17 -0.32 -12.72
CA LEU A 80 -0.35 0.30 -13.77
C LEU A 80 -0.79 -0.13 -15.17
N ASN A 81 -1.10 -1.42 -15.36
CA ASN A 81 -1.43 -1.97 -16.68
C ASN A 81 -2.88 -1.75 -17.12
N ASN A 82 -3.81 -1.50 -16.18
CA ASN A 82 -5.25 -1.45 -16.48
C ASN A 82 -5.89 -0.10 -16.20
N SER A 83 -5.14 0.87 -15.65
CA SER A 83 -5.66 2.20 -15.41
C SER A 83 -5.76 3.00 -16.72
N PRO A 84 -6.93 3.53 -17.09
CA PRO A 84 -7.08 4.36 -18.29
C PRO A 84 -6.31 5.69 -18.20
N LEU A 85 -6.07 6.18 -16.98
CA LEU A 85 -5.32 7.43 -16.72
C LEU A 85 -3.85 7.19 -16.32
N ASN A 86 -3.29 6.00 -16.61
CA ASN A 86 -1.92 5.64 -16.25
C ASN A 86 -1.59 5.90 -14.75
N GLN A 87 -2.54 5.56 -13.85
CA GLN A 87 -2.37 5.72 -12.41
C GLN A 87 -1.09 5.02 -11.93
N VAL A 88 -0.29 5.75 -11.17
CA VAL A 88 0.91 5.24 -10.51
C VAL A 88 0.64 5.18 -9.01
N PRO A 89 0.15 4.04 -8.48
CA PRO A 89 -0.12 3.91 -7.06
C PRO A 89 1.19 3.89 -6.28
N GLN A 90 1.17 4.38 -5.05
CA GLN A 90 2.36 4.49 -4.21
C GLN A 90 2.14 3.81 -2.85
N HIS A 91 3.22 3.32 -2.26
CA HIS A 91 3.29 2.88 -0.87
C HIS A 91 4.50 3.57 -0.23
N GLY A 92 4.33 4.03 1.01
CA GLY A 92 5.43 4.66 1.73
C GLY A 92 5.07 5.14 3.12
N VAL A 93 6.02 5.80 3.77
CA VAL A 93 5.86 6.44 5.08
C VAL A 93 5.16 7.78 4.92
N VAL A 94 4.13 8.04 5.72
CA VAL A 94 3.53 9.37 5.83
C VAL A 94 4.55 10.29 6.49
N GLN A 95 4.95 11.36 5.81
CA GLN A 95 6.00 12.25 6.30
C GLN A 95 5.59 12.96 7.61
N GLY A 96 6.55 13.14 8.54
CA GLY A 96 6.33 13.92 9.76
C GLY A 96 5.37 13.28 10.77
N SER A 97 5.03 12.00 10.56
CA SER A 97 4.00 11.30 11.33
C SER A 97 4.54 10.52 12.55
N GLY A 98 5.86 10.49 12.73
CA GLY A 98 6.51 9.68 13.76
C GLY A 98 6.54 8.18 13.45
N ASP A 99 6.69 7.79 12.18
CA ASP A 99 6.95 6.39 11.81
C ASP A 99 8.30 5.94 12.37
N GLU A 100 8.32 4.79 13.05
CA GLU A 100 9.52 4.22 13.64
C GLU A 100 10.03 3.01 12.84
N GLY A 101 9.46 2.72 11.66
CA GLY A 101 9.87 1.59 10.83
C GLY A 101 9.00 0.34 10.94
N GLY A 102 7.92 0.37 11.73
CA GLY A 102 6.92 -0.70 11.76
C GLY A 102 6.10 -0.80 10.47
N ASP A 103 5.29 -1.83 10.33
CA ASP A 103 4.38 -1.99 9.18
C ASP A 103 2.96 -2.35 9.63
N PHE A 104 1.97 -2.05 8.78
CA PHE A 104 0.62 -2.55 8.96
C PHE A 104 0.55 -4.01 8.48
N ILE A 105 0.07 -4.89 9.36
CA ILE A 105 -0.03 -6.33 9.10
C ILE A 105 -1.50 -6.74 9.07
N PHE A 106 -1.96 -7.20 7.91
CA PHE A 106 -3.26 -7.82 7.74
C PHE A 106 -3.25 -9.22 8.34
N VAL A 107 -4.20 -9.49 9.24
CA VAL A 107 -4.42 -10.81 9.84
C VAL A 107 -5.68 -11.41 9.23
N ARG A 108 -5.55 -12.57 8.59
CA ARG A 108 -6.72 -13.29 8.07
C ARG A 108 -7.54 -13.83 9.24
N LYS A 109 -8.81 -13.46 9.32
CA LYS A 109 -9.76 -14.07 10.26
C LYS A 109 -10.19 -15.41 9.70
N ASN A 110 -10.14 -16.45 10.53
CA ASN A 110 -10.86 -17.68 10.25
C ASN A 110 -12.33 -17.37 10.56
N ILE A 111 -13.14 -17.25 9.52
CA ILE A 111 -14.60 -17.16 9.62
C ILE A 111 -15.15 -18.53 9.29
#